data_AF-A0AAD5WR94-F1
#
_entry.id   AF-A0AAD5WR94-F1
#
_cell.length_a   1.000
_cell.length_b   1.000
_cell.length_c   1.000
_cell.angle_alpha   90.00
_cell.angle_beta   90.00
_cell.angle_gamma   90.00
#
_symmetry.space_group_name_H-M   'P 1'
#
loop_
_entity.id
_entity.type
_entity.pdbx_description
1 polymer ?
#
loop_
_entity_poly.entity_id
_entity_poly.type
_entity_poly.pdbx_seq_one_letter_code
_entity_poly.pdbx_strand_id
1 'polypeptide(L)'
;MATELTVQSERAFQKQPHIFLNSKVKAKSARPGKNGRRWYKDVGLGFKTPQAAIQGQYIDKKCPFTGLVSIRGRILTGTVVSTKMHRTLIVRREYLHYIAKYNRYEKRHKNLAAHVSPAFRVSDGDQVVVGQCRPLSKTVRFNVLRVNKATGKGVKKFSKF
;
A
#
# COMPACT_ATOMS: atom_id res chain seq x y z
N MET A 1 -1.34 1.53 14.40
CA MET A 1 -2.00 1.05 13.17
C MET A 1 -3.49 1.00 13.42
N ALA A 2 -4.32 1.45 12.47
CA ALA A 2 -5.73 1.08 12.50
C ALA A 2 -5.81 -0.46 12.41
N THR A 3 -6.48 -1.08 13.37
CA THR A 3 -6.62 -2.53 13.47
C THR A 3 -7.27 -3.09 12.21
N GLU A 4 -6.78 -4.23 11.71
CA GLU A 4 -7.49 -4.96 10.68
C GLU A 4 -8.78 -5.49 11.29
N LEU A 5 -9.89 -4.82 10.98
CA LEU A 5 -11.23 -5.31 11.32
C LEU A 5 -11.41 -6.71 10.72
N THR A 6 -12.21 -7.54 11.39
CA THR A 6 -12.62 -8.85 10.86
C THR A 6 -13.14 -8.68 9.43
N VAL A 7 -12.89 -9.67 8.56
CA VAL A 7 -13.07 -9.58 7.09
C VAL A 7 -14.46 -9.05 6.68
N GLN A 8 -15.46 -9.20 7.55
CA GLN A 8 -16.85 -8.85 7.32
C GLN A 8 -17.46 -8.00 8.45
N SER A 9 -16.74 -6.98 8.93
CA SER A 9 -17.22 -6.07 9.98
C SER A 9 -18.19 -4.99 9.49
N GLU A 10 -18.25 -4.75 8.18
CA GLU A 10 -19.05 -3.69 7.57
C GLU A 10 -20.51 -4.11 7.39
N ARG A 11 -21.43 -3.14 7.43
CA ARG A 11 -22.89 -3.37 7.24
C ARG A 11 -23.20 -4.08 5.92
N ALA A 12 -22.44 -3.79 4.87
CA ALA A 12 -22.59 -4.44 3.57
C ALA A 12 -21.63 -5.61 3.43
N PHE A 13 -22.11 -6.69 2.79
CA PHE A 13 -21.27 -7.84 2.43
C PHE A 13 -20.11 -7.41 1.54
N GLN A 14 -18.88 -7.62 1.99
CA GLN A 14 -17.68 -7.31 1.25
C GLN A 14 -17.30 -8.50 0.39
N LYS A 15 -17.17 -8.29 -0.92
CA LYS A 15 -16.61 -9.27 -1.88
C LYS A 15 -15.85 -8.56 -2.99
N GLN A 16 -15.00 -9.30 -3.69
CA GLN A 16 -14.44 -8.81 -4.95
C GLN A 16 -15.55 -8.81 -6.02
N PRO A 17 -15.73 -7.70 -6.78
CA PRO A 17 -16.89 -7.56 -7.67
C PRO A 17 -16.94 -8.61 -8.78
N HIS A 18 -15.79 -9.04 -9.29
CA HIS A 18 -15.67 -10.00 -10.39
C HIS A 18 -15.59 -11.47 -9.93
N ILE A 19 -15.69 -11.73 -8.62
CA ILE A 19 -15.65 -13.09 -8.08
C ILE A 19 -17.06 -13.54 -7.74
N PHE A 20 -17.51 -14.58 -8.44
CA PHE A 20 -18.74 -15.29 -8.10
C PHE A 20 -18.46 -16.32 -7.00
N LEU A 21 -19.04 -16.11 -5.81
CA LEU A 21 -18.81 -16.97 -4.64
C LEU A 21 -19.76 -18.18 -4.58
N ASN A 22 -20.94 -18.08 -5.19
CA ASN A 22 -21.99 -19.12 -5.11
C ASN A 22 -21.86 -20.17 -6.22
N SER A 23 -20.63 -20.61 -6.53
CA SER A 23 -20.43 -21.69 -7.51
C SER A 23 -20.72 -23.04 -6.86
N LYS A 24 -21.60 -23.82 -7.51
CA LYS A 24 -21.94 -25.20 -7.15
C LYS A 24 -20.77 -26.16 -7.35
N VAL A 25 -19.79 -25.78 -8.17
CA VAL A 25 -18.56 -26.53 -8.40
C VAL A 25 -17.56 -26.16 -7.31
N LYS A 26 -17.07 -27.17 -6.57
CA LYS A 26 -15.98 -26.99 -5.61
C LYS A 26 -14.76 -26.45 -6.37
N ALA A 27 -14.10 -25.43 -5.81
CA ALA A 27 -12.87 -24.92 -6.41
C ALA A 27 -11.86 -26.07 -6.57
N LYS A 28 -11.25 -26.20 -7.76
CA LYS A 28 -10.29 -27.27 -8.07
C LYS A 28 -9.06 -27.23 -7.14
N SER A 29 -8.83 -26.11 -6.45
CA SER A 29 -7.78 -25.96 -5.45
C SER A 29 -8.24 -25.06 -4.31
N ALA A 30 -7.82 -25.40 -3.08
CA ALA A 30 -7.93 -24.51 -1.93
C ALA A 30 -6.90 -23.36 -1.97
N ARG A 31 -5.92 -23.41 -2.90
CA ARG A 31 -4.86 -22.40 -3.00
C ARG A 31 -5.35 -21.16 -3.75
N PRO A 32 -5.02 -19.94 -3.27
CA PRO A 32 -5.28 -18.69 -4.00
C PRO A 32 -4.52 -18.67 -5.33
N GLY A 33 -5.14 -18.23 -6.44
CA GLY A 33 -4.56 -18.42 -7.77
C GLY A 33 -5.59 -18.49 -8.90
N LYS A 34 -5.10 -18.86 -10.09
CA LYS A 34 -5.91 -19.19 -11.28
C LYS A 34 -6.98 -20.27 -11.02
N ASN A 35 -6.78 -21.08 -9.97
CA ASN A 35 -7.70 -22.14 -9.52
C ASN A 35 -8.37 -21.85 -8.16
N GLY A 36 -8.05 -20.71 -7.53
CA GLY A 36 -8.62 -20.25 -6.26
C GLY A 36 -9.63 -19.12 -6.47
N ARG A 37 -10.48 -18.87 -5.46
CA ARG A 37 -11.57 -17.87 -5.56
C ARG A 37 -11.13 -16.41 -5.31
N ARG A 38 -9.83 -16.11 -5.24
CA ARG A 38 -9.33 -14.74 -5.00
C ARG A 38 -8.67 -14.18 -6.24
N TRP A 39 -9.15 -13.04 -6.70
CA TRP A 39 -8.56 -12.31 -7.82
C TRP A 39 -7.41 -11.43 -7.35
N TYR A 40 -6.30 -11.49 -8.07
CA TYR A 40 -5.18 -10.56 -7.96
C TYR A 40 -4.62 -10.31 -9.36
N LYS A 41 -3.85 -9.25 -9.51
CA LYS A 41 -3.16 -8.92 -10.77
C LYS A 41 -1.75 -8.45 -10.50
N ASP A 42 -0.91 -8.61 -11.51
CA ASP A 42 0.31 -7.83 -11.62
C ASP A 42 -0.03 -6.36 -11.92
N VAL A 43 0.66 -5.46 -11.24
CA VAL A 43 0.52 -4.01 -11.42
C VAL A 43 1.42 -3.51 -12.54
N GLY A 44 2.42 -4.31 -12.94
CA GLY A 44 3.45 -3.94 -13.90
C GLY A 44 4.55 -3.09 -13.27
N LEU A 45 5.36 -2.45 -14.12
CA LEU A 45 6.45 -1.55 -13.72
C LEU A 45 7.52 -2.23 -12.83
N GLY A 46 7.64 -3.56 -12.91
CA GLY A 46 8.63 -4.34 -12.15
C GLY A 46 8.29 -4.55 -10.66
N PHE A 47 7.10 -4.17 -10.20
CA PHE A 47 6.69 -4.39 -8.82
C PHE A 47 6.11 -5.79 -8.62
N LYS A 48 6.74 -6.58 -7.74
CA LYS A 48 6.22 -7.89 -7.37
C LYS A 48 4.94 -7.76 -6.53
N THR A 49 3.93 -8.56 -6.85
CA THR A 49 2.72 -8.69 -6.04
C THR A 49 3.07 -9.27 -4.66
N PRO A 50 2.66 -8.64 -3.54
CA PRO A 50 2.97 -9.14 -2.22
C PRO A 50 2.22 -10.45 -1.93
N GLN A 51 2.86 -11.40 -1.23
CA GLN A 51 2.24 -12.67 -0.85
C GLN A 51 0.96 -12.47 -0.03
N ALA A 52 0.95 -11.44 0.83
CA ALA A 52 -0.23 -11.05 1.60
C ALA A 52 -1.43 -10.66 0.70
N ALA A 53 -1.20 -10.12 -0.50
CA ALA A 53 -2.30 -9.83 -1.43
C ALA A 53 -2.88 -11.10 -2.07
N ILE A 54 -2.03 -12.11 -2.31
CA ILE A 54 -2.43 -13.39 -2.90
C ILE A 54 -3.16 -14.24 -1.86
N GLN A 55 -2.59 -14.38 -0.67
CA GLN A 55 -3.09 -15.30 0.37
C GLN A 55 -4.05 -14.65 1.37
N GLY A 56 -4.02 -13.32 1.50
CA GLY A 56 -4.86 -12.61 2.46
C GLY A 56 -6.34 -12.68 2.12
N GLN A 57 -7.19 -12.51 3.13
CA GLN A 57 -8.65 -12.50 2.98
C GLN A 57 -9.25 -11.10 2.97
N TYR A 58 -8.44 -10.05 3.14
CA TYR A 58 -8.92 -8.67 3.16
C TYR A 58 -9.59 -8.26 1.85
N ILE A 59 -10.55 -7.34 1.95
CA ILE A 59 -11.26 -6.79 0.81
C ILE A 59 -11.03 -5.28 0.77
N ASP A 60 -10.40 -4.85 -0.32
CA ASP A 60 -10.07 -3.46 -0.57
C ASP A 60 -10.19 -3.14 -2.06
N LYS A 61 -11.24 -2.37 -2.39
CA LYS A 61 -11.53 -1.93 -3.77
C LYS A 61 -10.47 -0.96 -4.30
N LYS A 62 -9.74 -0.29 -3.40
CA LYS A 62 -8.70 0.70 -3.70
C LYS A 62 -7.30 0.08 -3.79
N CYS A 63 -7.14 -1.21 -3.50
CA CYS A 63 -5.85 -1.91 -3.63
C CYS A 63 -5.38 -1.96 -5.09
N PRO A 64 -4.08 -1.75 -5.38
CA PRO A 64 -3.56 -1.87 -6.73
C PRO A 64 -3.45 -3.33 -7.19
N PHE A 65 -3.32 -4.30 -6.27
CA PHE A 65 -3.14 -5.72 -6.60
C PHE A 65 -4.45 -6.51 -6.66
N THR A 66 -5.34 -6.32 -5.69
CA THR A 66 -6.60 -7.09 -5.57
C THR A 66 -7.84 -6.27 -5.90
N GLY A 67 -7.65 -5.02 -6.32
CA GLY A 67 -8.70 -4.06 -6.67
C GLY A 67 -8.60 -3.54 -8.10
N LEU A 68 -9.51 -2.64 -8.45
CA LEU A 68 -9.69 -2.14 -9.82
C LEU A 68 -8.79 -0.95 -10.14
N VAL A 69 -7.91 -0.56 -9.22
CA VAL A 69 -7.05 0.61 -9.39
C VAL A 69 -5.88 0.25 -10.31
N SER A 70 -5.65 1.08 -11.33
CA SER A 70 -4.45 1.03 -12.17
C SER A 70 -3.44 2.06 -11.70
N ILE A 71 -2.16 1.69 -11.79
CA ILE A 71 -1.03 2.57 -11.51
C ILE A 71 -0.47 3.07 -12.83
N ARG A 72 -0.21 4.37 -12.91
CA ARG A 72 0.30 5.03 -14.12
C ARG A 72 0.99 6.34 -13.78
N GLY A 73 1.91 6.78 -14.64
CA GLY A 73 2.58 8.06 -14.48
C GLY A 73 3.65 8.03 -13.39
N ARG A 74 3.62 9.01 -12.48
CA ARG A 74 4.72 9.25 -11.54
C ARG A 74 4.81 8.16 -10.47
N ILE A 75 5.99 7.60 -10.30
CA ILE A 75 6.36 6.79 -9.13
C ILE A 75 7.22 7.66 -8.24
N LEU A 76 6.83 7.81 -6.97
CA LEU A 76 7.51 8.65 -6.00
C LEU A 76 7.96 7.82 -4.81
N THR A 77 9.04 8.25 -4.17
CA THR A 77 9.52 7.71 -2.90
C THR A 77 9.44 8.77 -1.81
N GLY A 78 9.24 8.34 -0.57
CA GLY A 78 9.28 9.23 0.59
C GLY A 78 9.12 8.48 1.91
N THR A 79 9.19 9.22 3.01
CA THR A 79 9.09 8.67 4.37
C THR A 79 7.66 8.78 4.89
N VAL A 80 7.19 7.75 5.59
CA VAL A 80 5.87 7.76 6.21
C VAL A 80 5.90 8.61 7.47
N VAL A 81 5.08 9.65 7.52
CA VAL A 81 4.98 10.54 8.69
C VAL A 81 3.80 10.19 9.58
N SER A 82 2.70 9.72 8.99
CA SER A 82 1.50 9.40 9.75
C SER A 82 0.74 8.24 9.12
N THR A 83 0.44 7.26 9.96
CA THR A 83 -0.43 6.11 9.70
C THR A 83 -1.74 6.15 10.50
N LYS A 84 -2.12 7.34 11.01
CA LYS A 84 -3.31 7.50 11.88
C LYS A 84 -4.63 7.26 11.15
N MET A 85 -4.68 7.48 9.83
CA MET A 85 -5.90 7.30 9.03
C MET A 85 -6.12 5.82 8.68
N HIS A 86 -7.38 5.41 8.56
CA HIS A 86 -7.70 4.05 8.12
C HIS A 86 -7.32 3.86 6.63
N ARG A 87 -6.43 2.89 6.36
CA ARG A 87 -5.97 2.49 5.02
C ARG A 87 -5.42 3.64 4.16
N THR A 88 -4.98 4.73 4.78
CA THR A 88 -4.36 5.87 4.11
C THR A 88 -3.18 6.34 4.96
N LEU A 89 -2.10 6.74 4.32
CA LEU A 89 -0.93 7.27 4.99
C LEU A 89 -0.50 8.60 4.39
N ILE A 90 0.21 9.39 5.20
CA ILE A 90 0.84 10.63 4.77
C ILE A 90 2.33 10.38 4.58
N VAL A 91 2.81 10.58 3.35
CA VAL A 91 4.22 10.48 3.00
C VAL A 91 4.80 11.89 2.89
N ARG A 92 5.98 12.10 3.48
CA ARG A 92 6.76 13.32 3.35
C ARG A 92 7.92 13.10 2.38
N ARG A 93 8.11 14.09 1.51
CA ARG A 93 9.25 14.16 0.59
C ARG A 93 10.01 15.42 0.88
N GLU A 94 11.23 15.26 1.35
CA GLU A 94 12.16 16.35 1.59
C GLU A 94 13.03 16.54 0.35
N TYR A 95 13.27 17.80 -0.02
CA TYR A 95 14.11 18.16 -1.15
C TYR A 95 14.79 19.49 -0.89
N LEU A 96 15.94 19.69 -1.54
CA LEU A 96 16.69 20.92 -1.48
C LEU A 96 16.22 21.84 -2.60
N HIS A 97 15.75 23.03 -2.25
CA HIS A 97 15.37 24.07 -3.20
C HIS A 97 16.55 25.03 -3.38
N TYR A 98 16.97 25.22 -4.63
CA TYR A 98 18.09 26.09 -4.97
C TYR A 98 17.67 27.57 -4.98
N ILE A 99 18.45 28.44 -4.34
CA ILE A 99 18.25 29.89 -4.35
C ILE A 99 19.32 30.53 -5.23
N ALA A 100 18.93 30.93 -6.44
CA ALA A 100 19.84 31.41 -7.48
C ALA A 100 20.70 32.61 -7.03
N LYS A 101 20.11 33.57 -6.30
CA LYS A 101 20.81 34.78 -5.82
C LYS A 101 22.01 34.45 -4.91
N TYR A 102 21.89 33.41 -4.09
CA TYR A 102 22.89 33.10 -3.05
C TYR A 102 23.73 31.86 -3.37
N ASN A 103 23.48 31.19 -4.50
CA ASN A 103 24.10 29.91 -4.87
C ASN A 103 24.09 28.90 -3.70
N ARG A 104 22.97 28.82 -2.99
CA ARG A 104 22.77 27.96 -1.80
C ARG A 104 21.45 27.22 -1.91
N TYR A 105 21.31 26.16 -1.12
CA TYR A 105 20.09 25.37 -1.04
C TYR A 105 19.39 25.57 0.30
N GLU A 106 18.06 25.60 0.29
CA GLU A 106 17.24 25.51 1.48
C GLU A 106 16.45 24.18 1.53
N LYS A 107 16.20 23.67 2.73
CA LYS A 107 15.42 22.45 2.93
C LYS A 107 13.94 22.76 2.80
N ARG A 108 13.24 22.12 1.86
CA ARG A 108 11.79 22.14 1.74
C ARG A 108 11.21 20.73 1.86
N HIS A 109 9.93 20.65 2.16
CA HIS A 109 9.22 19.38 2.13
C HIS A 109 7.82 19.52 1.52
N LYS A 110 7.28 18.42 1.03
CA LYS A 110 5.87 18.30 0.63
C LYS A 110 5.28 17.03 1.22
N ASN A 111 4.05 17.15 1.71
CA ASN A 111 3.26 16.02 2.17
C ASN A 111 2.35 15.53 1.04
N LEU A 112 2.23 14.22 0.88
CA LEU A 112 1.32 13.59 -0.06
C LEU A 112 0.48 12.53 0.67
N ALA A 113 -0.78 12.40 0.29
CA ALA A 113 -1.65 11.34 0.80
C ALA A 113 -1.63 10.15 -0.16
N ALA A 114 -1.35 8.95 0.38
CA ALA A 114 -1.36 7.71 -0.38
C ALA A 114 -2.26 6.67 0.29
N HIS A 115 -3.03 5.96 -0.53
CA HIS A 115 -3.78 4.78 -0.07
C HIS A 115 -2.79 3.66 0.26
N VAL A 116 -2.99 2.96 1.37
CA VAL A 116 -2.21 1.78 1.73
C VAL A 116 -3.11 0.56 1.71
N SER A 117 -2.75 -0.42 0.88
CA SER A 117 -3.44 -1.70 0.88
C SER A 117 -3.15 -2.46 2.18
N PRO A 118 -4.12 -3.19 2.75
CA PRO A 118 -3.89 -4.06 3.91
C PRO A 118 -2.82 -5.13 3.69
N ALA A 119 -2.43 -5.41 2.43
CA ALA A 119 -1.30 -6.28 2.12
C ALA A 119 0.03 -5.81 2.75
N PHE A 120 0.14 -4.53 3.12
CA PHE A 120 1.34 -3.97 3.72
C PHE A 120 1.12 -3.59 5.18
N ARG A 121 2.03 -4.06 6.03
CA ARG A 121 2.17 -3.57 7.40
C ARG A 121 3.18 -2.42 7.39
N VAL A 122 2.70 -1.21 7.66
CA VAL A 122 3.50 0.02 7.61
C VAL A 122 3.49 0.69 8.97
N SER A 123 4.66 1.18 9.35
CA SER A 123 4.88 1.98 10.56
C SER A 123 5.33 3.40 10.19
N ASP A 124 5.15 4.33 11.12
CA ASP A 124 5.70 5.68 10.97
C ASP A 124 7.25 5.59 10.90
N GLY A 125 7.86 6.32 9.97
CA GLY A 125 9.29 6.30 9.69
C GLY A 125 9.73 5.34 8.58
N ASP A 126 8.87 4.43 8.10
CA ASP A 126 9.20 3.55 6.98
C ASP A 126 9.42 4.34 5.68
N GLN A 127 10.29 3.85 4.81
CA GLN A 127 10.40 4.37 3.43
C GLN A 127 9.43 3.63 2.53
N VAL A 128 8.63 4.37 1.76
CA VAL A 128 7.63 3.79 0.86
C VAL A 128 7.81 4.28 -0.56
N VAL A 129 7.51 3.37 -1.50
CA VAL A 129 7.37 3.68 -2.91
C VAL A 129 5.88 3.74 -3.23
N VAL A 130 5.43 4.87 -3.74
CA VAL A 130 4.04 5.14 -4.10
C VAL A 130 3.92 5.37 -5.61
N GLY A 131 2.87 4.81 -6.20
CA GLY A 131 2.53 5.01 -7.61
C GLY A 131 1.34 5.94 -7.76
N GLN A 132 1.39 6.83 -8.75
CA GLN A 132 0.25 7.64 -9.13
C GLN A 132 -0.88 6.73 -9.67
N CYS A 133 -2.10 7.08 -9.31
CA CYS A 133 -3.31 6.36 -9.71
C CYS A 133 -4.43 7.34 -10.07
N ARG A 134 -5.60 6.82 -10.43
CA ARG A 134 -6.79 7.67 -10.56
C ARG A 134 -7.14 8.28 -9.19
N PRO A 135 -7.81 9.45 -9.14
CA PRO A 135 -8.28 9.99 -7.86
C PRO A 135 -9.12 8.95 -7.09
N LEU A 136 -8.73 8.64 -5.86
CA LEU A 136 -9.41 7.69 -4.96
C LEU A 136 -10.22 8.38 -3.87
N SER A 137 -9.86 9.63 -3.57
CA SER A 137 -10.55 10.55 -2.67
C SER A 137 -10.18 12.00 -3.02
N LYS A 138 -10.66 12.97 -2.23
CA LYS A 138 -10.32 14.39 -2.38
C LYS A 138 -8.80 14.63 -2.45
N THR A 139 -8.03 13.95 -1.61
CA THR A 139 -6.57 14.14 -1.49
C THR A 139 -5.77 12.97 -2.07
N VAL A 140 -6.30 11.75 -2.03
CA VAL A 140 -5.55 10.54 -2.38
C VAL A 140 -5.56 10.32 -3.89
N ARG A 141 -4.38 10.50 -4.49
CA ARG A 141 -4.08 10.23 -5.91
C ARG A 141 -2.89 9.27 -6.09
N PHE A 142 -2.37 8.74 -4.99
CA PHE A 142 -1.25 7.81 -4.95
C PHE A 142 -1.62 6.56 -4.17
N ASN A 143 -0.97 5.44 -4.48
CA ASN A 143 -1.13 4.17 -3.81
C ASN A 143 0.22 3.56 -3.48
N VAL A 144 0.34 2.90 -2.33
CA VAL A 144 1.59 2.24 -1.92
C VAL A 144 1.82 0.98 -2.77
N LEU A 145 3.03 0.88 -3.32
CA LEU A 145 3.46 -0.25 -4.16
C LEU A 145 4.49 -1.13 -3.47
N ARG A 146 5.37 -0.52 -2.68
CA ARG A 146 6.44 -1.21 -1.96
C ARG A 146 6.76 -0.48 -0.68
N VAL A 147 7.06 -1.25 0.36
CA VAL A 147 7.49 -0.74 1.66
C VAL A 147 8.91 -1.24 1.90
N ASN A 148 9.82 -0.31 2.13
CA ASN A 148 11.17 -0.57 2.62
C ASN A 148 11.13 -0.26 4.11
N LYS A 149 11.08 -1.31 4.93
CA LYS A 149 11.03 -1.17 6.39
C LYS A 149 12.26 -0.42 6.87
N ALA A 150 12.07 0.55 7.76
CA ALA A 150 13.19 1.18 8.42
C ALA A 150 13.90 0.15 9.32
N THR A 151 15.20 -0.08 9.11
CA THR A 151 16.01 -1.05 9.86
C THR A 151 16.28 -0.61 11.32
N GLY A 152 15.69 0.50 11.79
CA GLY A 152 15.97 1.09 13.10
C GLY A 152 15.10 0.52 14.21
N LYS A 153 15.56 -0.60 14.81
CA LYS A 153 15.36 -1.05 16.22
C LYS A 153 15.81 -2.51 16.45
N GLY A 154 16.05 -3.28 15.38
CA GLY A 154 16.37 -4.71 15.44
C GLY A 154 17.75 -5.12 14.94
N VAL A 155 18.64 -4.18 14.60
CA VAL A 155 20.06 -4.51 14.33
C VAL A 155 20.73 -4.71 15.69
N LYS A 156 20.91 -5.99 16.05
CA LYS A 156 21.59 -6.54 17.24
C LYS A 156 22.17 -5.51 18.23
N LYS A 157 21.45 -5.23 19.32
CA LYS A 157 22.13 -4.88 20.57
C LYS A 157 22.65 -6.18 21.16
N PHE A 158 23.97 -6.31 21.25
CA PHE A 158 24.58 -7.31 22.11
C PHE A 158 24.27 -6.91 23.56
N SER A 159 23.33 -7.58 24.22
CA SER A 159 23.25 -7.55 25.68
C SER A 159 24.27 -8.55 26.20
N LYS A 160 25.50 -8.08 26.46
CA LYS A 160 26.32 -8.78 27.45
C LYS A 160 25.74 -8.39 28.80
N PHE A 161 25.42 -9.41 29.60
CA PHE A 161 24.66 -9.35 30.85
C PHE A 161 23.14 -9.22 30.64
#